data_AF-A0A3S2CDL7-F1
#
_entry.id   AF-A0A3S2CDL7-F1
#
_cell.length_a   1.000
_cell.length_b   1.000
_cell.length_c   1.000
_cell.angle_alpha   90.00
_cell.angle_beta   90.00
_cell.angle_gamma   90.00
#
_symmetry.space_group_name_H-M   'P 1'
#
loop_
_entity.id
_entity.type
_entity.pdbx_description
1 polymer ?
#
loop_
_entity_poly.entity_id
_entity_poly.type
_entity_poly.pdbx_seq_one_letter_code
_entity_poly.pdbx_strand_id
1 'polypeptide(L)'
;AHFDRDLMGYFPDQMAKKYAAEIHGHRLRREIITRVVANDLVNRGGPSFVNRLQEATGRTAADVVRTFAVVRDGFALPALYREIDALDNQIDGQVQLDLYQMVSRLMYVTSGWYLKNDAGTAPLSQRIAELQEARKALEPKLVSLLPAFSRERIEEK
;
A
#
# COMPACT_ATOMS: atom_id res chain seq x y z
N ALA A 1 14.69 -6.00 6.48
CA ALA A 1 14.56 -4.66 7.09
C ALA A 1 13.16 -4.11 6.85
N HIS A 2 12.81 -3.62 5.64
CA HIS A 2 11.47 -3.04 5.42
C HIS A 2 10.32 -4.04 5.66
N PHE A 3 10.38 -5.21 5.01
CA PHE A 3 9.34 -6.25 5.14
C PHE A 3 9.38 -7.02 6.47
N ASP A 4 10.20 -6.62 7.44
CA ASP A 4 10.21 -7.27 8.76
C ASP A 4 8.89 -7.02 9.49
N ARG A 5 8.22 -5.90 9.20
CA ARG A 5 6.86 -5.64 9.71
C ARG A 5 5.85 -6.68 9.21
N ASP A 6 5.97 -7.11 7.95
CA ASP A 6 5.08 -8.11 7.36
C ASP A 6 5.34 -9.49 7.98
N LEU A 7 6.61 -9.80 8.29
CA LEU A 7 6.96 -11.00 9.04
C LEU A 7 6.36 -10.99 10.44
N MET A 8 6.55 -9.91 11.20
CA MET A 8 6.10 -9.84 12.59
C MET A 8 4.58 -9.79 12.69
N GLY A 9 3.92 -9.08 11.77
CA GLY A 9 2.45 -9.01 11.70
C GLY A 9 1.77 -10.31 11.27
N TYR A 10 2.52 -11.30 10.78
CA TYR A 10 1.98 -12.63 10.49
C TYR A 10 1.70 -13.45 11.76
N PHE A 11 2.50 -13.23 12.82
CA PHE A 11 2.39 -13.98 14.06
C PHE A 11 1.49 -13.27 15.07
N PRO A 12 0.79 -14.00 15.97
CA PRO A 12 0.08 -13.39 17.08
C PRO A 12 1.00 -12.53 17.94
N ASP A 13 0.51 -11.38 18.43
CA ASP A 13 1.30 -10.38 19.16
C ASP A 13 2.11 -10.95 20.33
N GLN A 14 1.53 -11.88 21.09
CA GLN A 14 2.23 -12.51 22.21
C GLN A 14 3.46 -13.32 21.75
N MET A 15 3.32 -14.02 20.63
CA MET A 15 4.40 -14.81 20.03
C MET A 15 5.46 -13.89 19.40
N ALA A 16 5.02 -12.90 18.63
CA ALA A 16 5.90 -11.91 18.01
C ALA A 16 6.77 -11.18 19.05
N LYS A 17 6.20 -10.82 20.21
CA LYS A 17 6.94 -10.18 21.31
C LYS A 17 7.90 -11.14 22.01
N LYS A 18 7.45 -12.35 22.34
CA LYS A 18 8.22 -13.29 23.16
C LYS A 18 9.35 -13.98 22.40
N TYR A 19 9.18 -14.20 21.10
CA TYR A 19 10.10 -14.99 20.27
C TYR A 19 10.65 -14.19 19.08
N ALA A 20 10.81 -12.87 19.24
CA ALA A 20 11.21 -11.98 18.15
C ALA A 20 12.55 -12.41 17.51
N ALA A 21 13.55 -12.76 18.33
CA ALA A 21 14.86 -13.16 17.85
C ALA A 21 14.81 -14.46 17.02
N GLU A 22 14.05 -15.45 17.51
CA GLU A 22 13.84 -16.73 16.84
C GLU A 22 13.08 -16.55 15.52
N ILE A 23 12.04 -15.71 15.50
CA ILE A 23 11.28 -15.38 14.29
C ILE A 23 12.20 -14.71 13.26
N HIS A 24 13.03 -13.75 13.67
CA HIS A 24 13.98 -13.08 12.78
C HIS A 24 15.06 -14.02 12.24
N GLY A 25 15.50 -15.00 13.04
CA GLY A 25 16.47 -16.02 12.65
C GLY A 25 15.88 -17.23 11.95
N HIS A 26 14.55 -17.30 11.79
CA HIS A 26 13.87 -18.49 11.31
C HIS A 26 14.20 -18.80 9.84
N ARG A 27 14.43 -20.08 9.52
CA ARG A 27 14.79 -20.54 8.16
C ARG A 27 13.74 -20.20 7.10
N LEU A 28 12.46 -20.11 7.49
CA LEU A 28 11.34 -19.78 6.60
C LEU A 28 11.01 -18.27 6.54
N ARG A 29 11.84 -17.41 7.14
CA ARG A 29 11.57 -15.97 7.20
C ARG A 29 11.25 -15.37 5.83
N ARG A 30 12.01 -15.74 4.81
CA ARG A 30 11.86 -15.21 3.45
C ARG A 30 10.57 -15.70 2.79
N GLU A 31 10.22 -16.96 2.99
CA GLU A 31 9.03 -17.60 2.45
C GLU A 31 7.75 -17.02 3.08
N ILE A 32 7.77 -16.79 4.41
CA ILE A 32 6.66 -16.14 5.12
C ILE A 32 6.44 -14.73 4.59
N ILE A 33 7.52 -13.92 4.51
CA ILE A 33 7.44 -12.56 3.96
C ILE A 33 6.87 -12.58 2.54
N THR A 34 7.41 -13.44 1.66
CA THR A 34 6.95 -13.54 0.27
C THR A 34 5.47 -13.86 0.21
N ARG A 35 5.01 -14.82 1.01
CA ARG A 35 3.59 -15.22 1.06
C ARG A 35 2.70 -14.08 1.56
N VAL A 36 3.10 -13.38 2.62
CA VAL A 36 2.32 -12.25 3.18
C VAL A 36 2.19 -11.14 2.14
N VAL A 37 3.31 -10.73 1.53
CA VAL A 37 3.33 -9.65 0.53
C VAL A 37 2.54 -10.04 -0.73
N ALA A 38 2.66 -11.27 -1.20
CA ALA A 38 1.92 -11.75 -2.37
C ALA A 38 0.40 -11.78 -2.11
N ASN A 39 -0.02 -12.28 -0.94
CA ASN A 39 -1.43 -12.28 -0.56
C ASN A 39 -1.99 -10.87 -0.41
N ASP A 40 -1.25 -9.97 0.25
CA ASP A 40 -1.65 -8.59 0.40
C ASP A 40 -1.82 -7.91 -0.96
N LEU A 41 -0.86 -8.11 -1.88
CA LEU A 41 -0.94 -7.61 -3.25
C LEU A 41 -2.20 -8.12 -3.97
N VAL A 42 -2.48 -9.42 -3.92
CA VAL A 42 -3.65 -10.00 -4.59
C VAL A 42 -4.96 -9.54 -3.94
N ASN A 43 -5.02 -9.48 -2.60
CA ASN A 43 -6.22 -9.05 -1.88
C ASN A 43 -6.56 -7.59 -2.14
N ARG A 44 -5.56 -6.71 -2.24
CA ARG A 44 -5.77 -5.26 -2.43
C ARG A 44 -5.85 -4.86 -3.90
N GLY A 45 -5.03 -5.49 -4.75
CA GLY A 45 -4.89 -5.15 -6.16
C GLY A 45 -5.75 -6.00 -7.10
N GLY A 46 -6.20 -7.17 -6.63
CA GLY A 46 -6.89 -8.17 -7.43
C GLY A 46 -5.92 -9.14 -8.13
N PRO A 47 -6.44 -10.28 -8.62
CA PRO A 47 -5.63 -11.34 -9.21
C PRO A 47 -4.93 -10.94 -10.51
N SER A 48 -5.45 -9.94 -11.22
CA SER A 48 -4.87 -9.46 -12.49
C SER A 48 -3.93 -8.26 -12.32
N PHE A 49 -3.71 -7.77 -11.09
CA PHE A 49 -2.93 -6.55 -10.82
C PHE A 49 -1.54 -6.58 -11.45
N VAL A 50 -0.81 -7.67 -11.21
CA VAL A 50 0.57 -7.83 -11.71
C VAL A 50 0.59 -7.85 -13.23
N ASN A 51 -0.16 -8.78 -13.84
CA ASN A 51 -0.16 -8.95 -15.30
C ASN A 51 -0.59 -7.67 -16.03
N ARG A 52 -1.64 -6.98 -15.55
CA ARG A 52 -2.11 -5.73 -16.16
C ARG A 52 -1.07 -4.62 -16.12
N LEU A 53 -0.33 -4.50 -15.01
CA LEU A 53 0.75 -3.51 -14.91
C LEU A 53 1.97 -3.90 -15.74
N GLN A 54 2.30 -5.20 -15.83
CA GLN A 54 3.37 -5.66 -16.72
C GLN A 54 3.03 -5.35 -18.19
N GLU A 55 1.82 -5.68 -18.64
CA GLU A 55 1.34 -5.38 -20.00
C GLU A 55 1.34 -3.86 -20.28
N ALA A 56 0.87 -3.05 -19.34
CA ALA A 56 0.73 -1.60 -19.52
C ALA A 56 2.05 -0.81 -19.45
N THR A 57 3.12 -1.40 -18.90
CA THR A 57 4.38 -0.69 -18.60
C THR A 57 5.64 -1.39 -19.12
N GLY A 58 5.55 -2.66 -19.52
CA GLY A 58 6.70 -3.48 -19.92
C GLY A 58 7.63 -3.87 -18.77
N ARG A 59 7.28 -3.56 -17.51
CA ARG A 59 8.12 -3.82 -16.33
C ARG A 59 7.97 -5.25 -15.81
N THR A 60 8.93 -5.68 -15.00
CA THR A 60 8.92 -7.04 -14.44
C THR A 60 7.95 -7.17 -13.26
N ALA A 61 7.50 -8.38 -12.95
CA ALA A 61 6.70 -8.64 -11.75
C ALA A 61 7.43 -8.19 -10.46
N ALA A 62 8.76 -8.31 -10.41
CA ALA A 62 9.56 -7.81 -9.28
C ALA A 62 9.46 -6.29 -9.12
N ASP A 63 9.47 -5.54 -10.23
CA ASP A 63 9.29 -4.09 -10.21
C ASP A 63 7.87 -3.71 -9.78
N VAL A 64 6.86 -4.45 -10.23
CA VAL A 64 5.47 -4.26 -9.80
C VAL A 64 5.32 -4.48 -8.29
N VAL A 65 5.89 -5.56 -7.74
CA VAL A 65 5.83 -5.86 -6.29
C VAL A 65 6.58 -4.81 -5.48
N ARG A 66 7.75 -4.34 -5.95
CA ARG A 66 8.47 -3.24 -5.28
C ARG A 66 7.66 -1.95 -5.29
N THR A 67 7.05 -1.61 -6.43
CA THR A 67 6.21 -0.42 -6.56
C THR A 67 4.97 -0.52 -5.69
N PHE A 68 4.33 -1.69 -5.65
CA PHE A 68 3.23 -1.96 -4.73
C PHE A 68 3.63 -1.68 -3.28
N ALA A 69 4.80 -2.15 -2.83
CA ALA A 69 5.29 -1.87 -1.47
C ALA A 69 5.54 -0.36 -1.24
N VAL A 70 6.09 0.35 -2.22
CA VAL A 70 6.26 1.82 -2.14
C VAL A 70 4.91 2.53 -1.98
N VAL A 71 3.93 2.19 -2.82
CA VAL A 71 2.61 2.83 -2.80
C VAL A 71 1.84 2.46 -1.52
N ARG A 72 1.82 1.17 -1.15
CA ARG A 72 1.14 0.66 0.06
C ARG A 72 1.62 1.37 1.31
N ASP A 73 2.93 1.39 1.54
CA ASP A 73 3.50 1.92 2.78
C ASP A 73 3.73 3.44 2.72
N GLY A 74 4.02 3.99 1.54
CA GLY A 74 4.21 5.42 1.33
C GLY A 74 2.94 6.24 1.53
N PHE A 75 1.79 5.72 1.07
CA PHE A 75 0.47 6.31 1.33
C PHE A 75 -0.16 5.84 2.65
N ALA A 76 0.56 5.06 3.47
CA ALA A 76 0.05 4.51 4.72
C ALA A 76 -1.29 3.75 4.58
N LEU A 77 -1.49 3.05 3.45
CA LEU A 77 -2.74 2.36 3.14
C LEU A 77 -3.19 1.34 4.21
N PRO A 78 -2.31 0.61 4.92
CA PRO A 78 -2.74 -0.25 6.02
C PRO A 78 -3.47 0.48 7.15
N ALA A 79 -3.15 1.76 7.41
CA ALA A 79 -3.89 2.56 8.38
C ALA A 79 -5.28 2.92 7.84
N LEU A 80 -5.34 3.40 6.59
CA LEU A 80 -6.60 3.73 5.92
C LEU A 80 -7.53 2.52 5.82
N TYR A 81 -7.01 1.33 5.51
CA TYR A 81 -7.81 0.11 5.49
C TYR A 81 -8.41 -0.18 6.87
N ARG A 82 -7.65 -0.03 7.96
CA ARG A 82 -8.19 -0.21 9.32
C ARG A 82 -9.29 0.81 9.65
N GLU A 83 -9.16 2.04 9.17
CA GLU A 83 -10.21 3.06 9.33
C GLU A 83 -11.47 2.67 8.57
N ILE A 84 -11.35 2.17 7.33
CA ILE A 84 -12.48 1.67 6.55
C ILE A 84 -13.08 0.42 7.20
N ASP A 85 -12.25 -0.53 7.65
CA ASP A 85 -12.69 -1.75 8.33
C ASP A 85 -13.48 -1.42 9.62
N ALA A 86 -13.10 -0.36 10.35
CA ALA A 86 -13.79 0.09 11.55
C ALA A 86 -15.20 0.65 11.31
N LEU A 87 -15.53 0.98 10.05
CA LEU A 87 -16.87 1.40 9.64
C LEU A 87 -17.80 0.21 9.37
N ASP A 88 -17.33 -1.03 9.51
CA ASP A 88 -18.15 -2.23 9.35
C ASP A 88 -19.37 -2.18 10.28
N ASN A 89 -20.55 -2.42 9.72
CA ASN A 89 -21.86 -2.26 10.37
C ASN A 89 -22.18 -0.84 10.91
N GLN A 90 -21.37 0.18 10.61
CA GLN A 90 -21.66 1.58 10.95
C GLN A 90 -22.22 2.38 9.76
N ILE A 91 -21.92 1.95 8.54
CA ILE A 91 -22.41 2.55 7.30
C ILE A 91 -23.02 1.49 6.39
N ASP A 92 -23.68 1.93 5.33
CA ASP A 92 -24.15 1.02 4.29
C ASP A 92 -22.98 0.24 3.66
N GLY A 93 -23.16 -1.07 3.50
CA GLY A 93 -22.09 -1.95 3.01
C GLY A 93 -21.62 -1.61 1.59
N GLN A 94 -22.50 -1.07 0.73
CA GLN A 94 -22.09 -0.62 -0.60
C GLN A 94 -21.18 0.60 -0.51
N VAL A 95 -21.44 1.53 0.40
CA VAL A 95 -20.56 2.69 0.64
C VAL A 95 -19.19 2.24 1.12
N GLN A 96 -19.13 1.25 2.02
CA GLN A 96 -17.86 0.70 2.48
C GLN A 96 -17.08 0.01 1.34
N LEU A 97 -17.77 -0.75 0.48
CA LEU A 97 -17.17 -1.35 -0.72
C LEU A 97 -16.63 -0.29 -1.69
N ASP A 98 -17.36 0.81 -1.88
CA ASP A 98 -16.92 1.91 -2.72
C ASP A 98 -15.64 2.56 -2.19
N LEU A 99 -15.50 2.71 -0.86
CA LEU A 99 -14.25 3.19 -0.23
C LEU A 99 -13.07 2.25 -0.55
N TYR A 100 -13.23 0.93 -0.41
CA TYR A 100 -12.16 -0.01 -0.78
C TYR A 100 -11.81 0.10 -2.27
N GLN A 101 -12.80 0.24 -3.15
CA GLN A 101 -12.57 0.40 -4.59
C GLN A 101 -11.81 1.70 -4.91
N MET A 102 -12.09 2.79 -4.21
CA MET A 102 -11.33 4.04 -4.36
C MET A 102 -9.85 3.85 -4.00
N VAL A 103 -9.56 3.13 -2.90
CA VAL A 103 -8.18 2.84 -2.51
C VAL A 103 -7.50 1.90 -3.52
N SER A 104 -8.18 0.85 -3.99
CA SER A 104 -7.64 -0.04 -5.02
C SER A 104 -7.35 0.70 -6.33
N ARG A 105 -8.21 1.66 -6.72
CA ARG A 105 -7.98 2.52 -7.90
C ARG A 105 -6.78 3.43 -7.72
N LEU A 106 -6.65 4.09 -6.57
CA LEU A 106 -5.48 4.90 -6.24
C LEU A 106 -4.20 4.07 -6.37
N MET A 107 -4.21 2.88 -5.79
CA MET A 107 -3.06 1.98 -5.79
C MET A 107 -2.66 1.57 -7.21
N TYR A 108 -3.62 1.18 -8.06
CA TYR A 108 -3.35 0.79 -9.44
C TYR A 108 -2.83 1.96 -10.29
N VAL A 109 -3.50 3.11 -10.26
CA VAL A 109 -3.13 4.29 -11.06
C VAL A 109 -1.74 4.79 -10.66
N THR A 110 -1.50 4.91 -9.36
CA THR A 110 -0.23 5.40 -8.84
C THR A 110 0.91 4.43 -9.10
N SER A 111 0.66 3.11 -8.99
CA SER A 111 1.67 2.11 -9.33
C SER A 111 2.03 2.15 -10.81
N GLY A 112 1.03 2.28 -11.69
CA GLY A 112 1.27 2.43 -13.13
C GLY A 112 2.05 3.70 -13.48
N TRP A 113 1.76 4.81 -12.80
CA TRP A 113 2.51 6.05 -12.96
C TRP A 113 3.97 5.90 -12.48
N TYR A 114 4.17 5.32 -11.29
CA TYR A 114 5.52 5.05 -10.77
C TYR A 114 6.31 4.17 -11.73
N LEU A 115 5.77 3.03 -12.17
CA LEU A 115 6.46 2.12 -13.08
C LEU A 115 6.89 2.76 -14.41
N LYS A 116 6.13 3.74 -14.90
CA LYS A 116 6.44 4.48 -16.14
C LYS A 116 7.47 5.59 -15.94
N ASN A 117 7.44 6.28 -14.80
CA ASN A 117 8.21 7.51 -14.59
C ASN A 117 9.41 7.33 -13.67
N ASP A 118 9.45 6.24 -12.91
CA ASP A 118 10.51 5.99 -11.96
C ASP A 118 11.69 5.26 -12.61
N ALA A 119 12.84 5.94 -12.57
CA ALA A 119 14.14 5.43 -12.96
C ALA A 119 15.08 5.28 -11.75
N GLY A 120 14.59 5.49 -10.52
CA GLY A 120 15.40 5.49 -9.31
C GLY A 120 15.85 4.09 -8.89
N THR A 121 17.13 3.95 -8.57
CA THR A 121 17.73 2.74 -7.98
C THR A 121 17.79 2.80 -6.45
N ALA A 122 17.20 3.83 -5.85
CA ALA A 122 17.21 4.04 -4.40
C ALA A 122 16.59 2.85 -3.65
N PRO A 123 17.12 2.53 -2.45
CA PRO A 123 16.56 1.47 -1.61
C PRO A 123 15.07 1.65 -1.32
N LEU A 124 14.33 0.54 -1.24
CA LEU A 124 12.87 0.54 -1.01
C LEU A 124 12.46 1.40 0.20
N SER A 125 13.15 1.25 1.33
CA SER A 125 12.85 2.00 2.55
C SER A 125 13.04 3.51 2.39
N GLN A 126 14.06 3.92 1.62
CA GLN A 126 14.30 5.34 1.34
C GLN A 126 13.15 5.91 0.50
N ARG A 127 12.73 5.21 -0.55
CA ARG A 127 11.64 5.65 -1.43
C ARG A 127 10.30 5.78 -0.69
N ILE A 128 10.04 4.88 0.25
CA ILE A 128 8.86 4.95 1.11
C ILE A 128 8.93 6.17 2.03
N ALA A 129 10.09 6.41 2.66
CA ALA A 129 10.29 7.58 3.52
C ALA A 129 10.13 8.90 2.75
N GLU A 130 10.70 9.01 1.55
CA GLU A 130 10.56 10.18 0.68
C GLU A 130 9.09 10.47 0.35
N LEU A 131 8.31 9.45 -0.01
CA LEU A 131 6.88 9.60 -0.29
C LEU A 131 6.09 9.97 0.98
N GLN A 132 6.43 9.41 2.14
CA GLN A 132 5.81 9.77 3.41
C GLN A 132 6.08 11.22 3.81
N GLU A 133 7.31 11.70 3.64
CA GLU A 133 7.68 13.09 3.91
C GLU A 133 7.00 14.05 2.94
N ALA A 134 6.97 13.71 1.64
CA ALA A 134 6.24 14.49 0.64
C ALA A 134 4.75 14.58 0.99
N ARG A 135 4.13 13.46 1.37
CA ARG A 135 2.73 13.40 1.81
C ARG A 135 2.50 14.28 3.04
N LYS A 136 3.34 14.16 4.08
CA LYS A 136 3.25 14.98 5.29
C LYS A 136 3.34 16.48 5.02
N ALA A 137 4.18 16.87 4.05
CA ALA A 137 4.32 18.27 3.64
C ALA A 137 3.14 18.80 2.81
N LEU A 138 2.52 17.93 1.99
CA LEU A 138 1.49 18.29 1.02
C LEU A 138 0.06 18.13 1.54
N GLU A 139 -0.22 17.12 2.37
CA GLU A 139 -1.57 16.83 2.90
C GLU A 139 -2.25 18.06 3.52
N PRO A 140 -1.61 18.85 4.41
CA PRO A 140 -2.26 20.01 5.02
C PRO A 140 -2.64 21.10 4.02
N LYS A 141 -2.00 21.11 2.85
CA LYS A 141 -2.20 22.12 1.79
C LYS A 141 -2.99 21.56 0.62
N LEU A 142 -3.30 20.27 0.61
CA LEU A 142 -3.86 19.56 -0.55
C LEU A 142 -5.12 20.25 -1.05
N VAL A 143 -6.09 20.53 -0.16
CA VAL A 143 -7.35 21.19 -0.50
C VAL A 143 -7.10 22.55 -1.16
N SER A 144 -6.16 23.35 -0.65
CA SER A 144 -5.83 24.66 -1.22
C SER A 144 -5.17 24.59 -2.60
N LEU A 145 -4.52 23.46 -2.93
CA LEU A 145 -3.85 23.24 -4.21
C LEU A 145 -4.78 22.63 -5.27
N LEU A 146 -5.96 22.16 -4.87
CA LEU A 146 -6.91 21.56 -5.80
C LEU A 146 -7.57 22.62 -6.71
N PRO A 147 -7.76 22.30 -8.00
CA PRO A 147 -8.61 23.10 -8.88
C PRO A 147 -10.01 23.32 -8.28
N ALA A 148 -10.66 24.45 -8.60
CA ALA A 148 -11.96 24.82 -8.03
C ALA A 148 -13.00 23.69 -8.11
N PHE A 149 -13.15 23.06 -9.28
CA PHE A 149 -14.08 21.95 -9.50
C PHE A 149 -13.82 20.73 -8.60
N SER A 150 -12.57 20.51 -8.16
CA SER A 150 -12.21 19.40 -7.28
C SER A 150 -12.48 19.74 -5.82
N ARG A 151 -12.37 21.02 -5.44
CA ARG A 151 -12.73 21.50 -4.09
C ARG A 151 -14.23 21.43 -3.86
N GLU A 152 -15.03 21.93 -4.81
CA GLU A 152 -16.49 21.90 -4.75
C GLU A 152 -17.01 20.46 -4.51
N ARG A 153 -16.44 19.48 -5.22
CA ARG A 153 -16.81 18.06 -5.07
C ARG A 153 -16.46 17.44 -3.71
N ILE A 154 -15.49 18.01 -2.98
CA ILE A 154 -15.15 17.57 -1.61
C ILE A 154 -16.09 18.24 -0.61
N GLU A 155 -16.52 19.47 -0.86
CA GLU A 155 -17.43 20.22 0.01
C GLU A 155 -18.91 19.78 -0.14
N GLU A 156 -19.29 19.23 -1.30
CA GLU A 156 -20.64 18.70 -1.56
C GLU A 156 -20.92 17.31 -0.93
N LYS A 157 -19.91 16.63 -0.37
CA LYS A 157 -20.03 15.28 0.21
C LYS A 157 -19.83 15.27 1.71
#